data_AF-A0A380HKJ9-F1
#
_entry.id   AF-A0A380HKJ9-F1
#
_cell.length_a   1.000
_cell.length_b   1.000
_cell.length_c   1.000
_cell.angle_alpha   90.00
_cell.angle_beta   90.00
_cell.angle_gamma   90.00
#
_symmetry.space_group_name_H-M   'P 1'
#
loop_
_entity.id
_entity.type
_entity.pdbx_description
1 polymer ?
#
loop_
_entity_poly.entity_id
_entity_poly.type
_entity_poly.pdbx_seq_one_letter_code
_entity_poly.pdbx_strand_id
1 'polypeptide(L)' 'MREVIEKVIFSNESSYEIYTHTGVNQGIINDIKDGYRSIDYIAYIDAEKLYNYGLKKTLLVNH' A
#
# COMPACT_ATOMS: atom_id res chain seq x y z
N MET A 1 9.73 2.12 6.47
CA MET A 1 8.71 1.19 5.96
C MET A 1 7.33 1.85 5.95
N ARG A 2 6.82 2.29 7.10
CA ARG A 2 5.50 2.92 7.23
C ARG A 2 5.22 4.05 6.22
N GLU A 3 6.08 5.06 6.15
CA GLU A 3 5.88 6.21 5.24
C GLU A 3 5.78 5.80 3.76
N VAL A 4 6.51 4.76 3.35
CA VAL A 4 6.45 4.25 1.97
C VAL A 4 5.11 3.56 1.71
N ILE A 5 4.60 2.82 2.68
CA ILE A 5 3.27 2.21 2.62
C ILE A 5 2.18 3.28 2.61
N GLU A 6 2.29 4.32 3.45
CA GLU A 6 1.37 5.47 3.47
C GLU A 6 1.32 6.16 2.09
N LYS A 7 2.48 6.41 1.48
CA LYS A 7 2.56 6.97 0.12
C LYS A 7 1.89 6.11 -0.94
N VAL A 8 1.87 4.78 -0.78
CA VAL A 8 1.14 3.86 -1.68
C VAL A 8 -0.35 3.94 -1.42
N ILE A 9 -0.78 3.72 -0.18
CA ILE A 9 -2.21 3.63 0.19
C ILE A 9 -2.94 4.94 -0.08
N PHE A 10 -2.35 6.07 0.29
CA PHE A 10 -2.95 7.39 0.11
C PHE A 10 -2.54 8.08 -1.20
N SER A 11 -2.01 7.32 -2.17
CA SER A 11 -1.83 7.82 -3.53
C SER A 11 -3.15 7.97 -4.28
N ASN A 12 -3.08 8.52 -5.50
CA ASN A 12 -4.20 8.58 -6.44
C ASN A 12 -4.59 7.22 -7.03
N GLU A 13 -3.88 6.13 -6.71
CA GLU A 13 -4.28 4.78 -7.12
C GLU A 13 -5.52 4.33 -6.36
N SER A 14 -6.45 3.74 -7.08
CA SER A 14 -7.57 3.03 -6.49
C SER A 14 -7.08 1.82 -5.67
N SER A 15 -7.86 1.42 -4.67
CA SER A 15 -7.54 0.22 -3.89
C SER A 15 -7.50 -1.04 -4.76
N TYR A 16 -8.25 -1.06 -5.88
CA TYR A 16 -8.21 -2.14 -6.85
C TYR A 16 -6.86 -2.21 -7.59
N GLU A 17 -6.33 -1.08 -8.05
CA GLU A 17 -5.00 -1.03 -8.69
C GLU A 17 -3.90 -1.45 -7.72
N ILE A 18 -3.96 -1.01 -6.46
CA ILE A 18 -3.00 -1.44 -5.44
C ILE A 18 -3.11 -2.96 -5.23
N TYR A 19 -4.33 -3.52 -5.20
CA TYR A 19 -4.54 -4.97 -5.11
C TYR A 19 -3.95 -5.70 -6.33
N THR A 20 -4.18 -5.26 -7.56
CA THR A 20 -3.68 -5.96 -8.76
C THR A 20 -2.16 -5.98 -8.83
N HIS A 21 -1.48 -4.97 -8.28
CA HIS A 21 -0.02 -4.92 -8.24
C HIS A 21 0.62 -5.63 -7.05
N THR A 22 -0.05 -5.67 -5.89
CA THR A 22 0.55 -6.18 -4.64
C THR A 22 -0.03 -7.50 -4.17
N GLY A 23 -1.24 -7.85 -4.60
CA GLY A 23 -2.01 -8.97 -4.07
C GLY A 23 -2.54 -8.75 -2.65
N VAL A 24 -2.42 -7.55 -2.08
CA VAL A 24 -3.00 -7.23 -0.77
C VAL A 24 -4.49 -6.97 -0.92
N ASN A 25 -5.29 -7.60 -0.05
CA ASN A 25 -6.74 -7.56 -0.13
C ASN A 25 -7.29 -6.12 -0.24
N GLN A 26 -8.10 -5.88 -1.29
CA GLN A 26 -8.69 -4.57 -1.56
C GLN A 26 -9.51 -4.01 -0.39
N GLY A 27 -10.23 -4.86 0.34
CA GLY A 27 -11.01 -4.47 1.51
C GLY A 27 -10.14 -3.94 2.64
N ILE A 28 -8.98 -4.56 2.89
CA ILE A 28 -8.01 -4.05 3.87
C ILE A 28 -7.50 -2.68 3.45
N ILE A 29 -7.22 -2.47 2.16
CA ILE A 29 -6.74 -1.19 1.64
C ILE A 29 -7.83 -0.11 1.79
N ASN A 30 -9.09 -0.44 1.50
CA ASN A 30 -10.24 0.45 1.70
C ASN A 30 -10.41 0.83 3.18
N ASP A 31 -10.41 -0.16 4.09
CA ASP A 31 -10.54 0.07 5.53
C ASP A 31 -9.49 1.08 6.03
N ILE A 32 -8.27 1.02 5.48
CA ILE A 32 -7.19 1.95 5.84
C ILE A 32 -7.41 3.33 5.22
N LYS A 33 -7.79 3.41 3.94
CA LYS A 33 -8.07 4.69 3.27
C LYS A 33 -9.21 5.45 3.96
N ASP A 34 -10.24 4.73 4.39
CA ASP A 34 -11.43 5.28 5.04
C ASP A 34 -11.22 5.55 6.55
N GLY A 35 -10.07 5.15 7.10
CA GLY A 35 -9.72 5.37 8.51
C GLY A 35 -10.37 4.38 9.49
N TYR A 36 -11.04 3.34 9.00
CA TYR A 36 -11.56 2.24 9.84
C TYR A 36 -10.46 1.36 10.43
N ARG A 37 -9.25 1.36 9.85
CA ARG A 37 -8.10 0.57 10.31
C ARG A 37 -6.79 1.35 10.20
N SER A 38 -5.92 1.26 11.21
CA SER A 38 -4.54 1.74 11.09
C SER A 38 -3.67 0.79 10.24
N ILE A 39 -2.70 1.33 9.52
CA ILE A 39 -1.63 0.58 8.85
C ILE A 39 -0.91 -0.36 9.83
N ASP A 40 -0.84 -0.01 11.12
CA ASP A 40 -0.20 -0.86 12.14
C ASP A 40 -0.92 -2.20 12.37
N TYR A 41 -2.16 -2.35 11.89
CA TYR A 41 -2.96 -3.57 12.04
C TYR A 41 -2.95 -4.47 10.79
N ILE A 42 -2.13 -4.19 9.79
CA ILE A 42 -1.96 -5.11 8.65
C ILE A 42 -1.00 -6.25 9.00
N ALA A 43 -1.22 -7.42 8.42
CA ALA A 43 -0.29 -8.53 8.57
C ALA A 43 1.08 -8.16 7.99
N TYR A 44 2.16 -8.61 8.63
CA TYR A 44 3.52 -8.30 8.20
C TYR A 44 3.77 -8.61 6.71
N ILE A 45 3.24 -9.73 6.22
CA ILE A 45 3.38 -10.12 4.81
C ILE A 45 2.72 -9.13 3.84
N ASP A 46 1.60 -8.52 4.24
CA ASP A 46 0.93 -7.51 3.43
C ASP A 46 1.64 -6.15 3.53
N ALA A 47 2.19 -5.82 4.71
CA ALA A 47 3.06 -4.65 4.87
C ALA A 47 4.29 -4.74 3.94
N GLU A 48 4.93 -5.91 3.88
CA GLU A 48 6.12 -6.13 3.05
C GLU A 48 5.80 -6.01 1.55
N LYS A 49 4.67 -6.57 1.10
CA LYS A 49 4.20 -6.42 -0.30
C LYS A 49 3.98 -4.96 -0.67
N LEU A 50 3.27 -4.20 0.18
CA LEU A 50 3.02 -2.77 -0.04
C LEU A 50 4.32 -1.95 -0.03
N TYR A 51 5.21 -2.25 0.90
CA TYR A 51 6.51 -1.59 1.00
C TYR A 51 7.36 -1.82 -0.26
N ASN A 52 7.47 -3.07 -0.72
CA ASN A 52 8.22 -3.43 -1.92
C ASN A 52 7.66 -2.77 -3.18
N TYR A 53 6.33 -2.66 -3.27
CA TYR A 53 5.69 -1.93 -4.36
C TYR A 53 6.04 -0.44 -4.33
N GLY A 54 5.95 0.22 -3.16
CA GLY A 54 6.31 1.63 -3.01
C GLY A 54 7.79 1.91 -3.30
N LEU A 55 8.70 1.00 -2.92
CA LEU A 55 10.12 1.10 -3.27
C LEU A 55 10.36 1.05 -4.77
N LYS A 56 9.76 0.06 -5.47
CA LYS A 56 9.88 -0.06 -6.93
C LYS A 56 9.42 1.22 -7.64
N LYS A 57 8.30 1.81 -7.19
CA LYS A 57 7.80 3.07 -7.75
C LYS A 57 8.76 4.24 -7.53
N THR A 58 9.33 4.36 -6.33
CA THR A 58 10.28 5.44 -6.03
C THR A 58 11.55 5.34 -6.89
N LEU A 59 12.04 4.12 -7.12
CA LEU A 59 13.21 3.89 -7.97
C LEU A 59 12.94 4.23 -9.44
N LEU A 60 11.75 3.95 -9.95
CA LEU A 60 11.37 4.26 -11.34
C LEU A 60 11.19 5.75 -11.62
N VAL A 61 10.86 6.56 -10.61
CA VAL A 61 10.67 8.02 -10.76
C VAL A 61 11.99 8.80 -10.69
N ASN A 62 13.05 8.18 -10.16
CA ASN A 62 14.37 8.82 -9.99
C ASN A 62 15.32 8.58 -11.18
N HIS A 63 14.81 8.18 -12.34
CA HIS A 63 15.56 7.94 -13.58
C HIS A 63 15.04 8.82 -14.73
#